data_AF-A0A1J7I978-F1
#
_entry.id   AF-A0A1J7I978-F1
#
_cell.length_a   1.000
_cell.length_b   1.000
_cell.length_c   1.000
_cell.angle_alpha   90.00
_cell.angle_beta   90.00
_cell.angle_gamma   90.00
#
_symmetry.space_group_name_H-M   'P 1'
#
loop_
_entity.id
_entity.type
_entity.pdbx_description
1 polymer ?
#
loop_
_entity_poly.entity_id
_entity_poly.type
_entity_poly.pdbx_seq_one_letter_code
_entity_poly.pdbx_strand_id
1 'polypeptide(L)'
;MDAENSCPTCNSSLLAQDVPIHTLLCPQFTSLPPKPGPSSILGLLFPHDVAGTPIPTWIKLTSSTDDETSITFQSVDTSPVFPSSSPAPEVLYTERNTVRNRDTRSMLEIWTLPPSSPGTDEAPGNATVAALAEGKDGPFHAWTGPVLALAMTRATGFMVDPGSYRDVGLEDAGDVVDFLLDYENPEHGRRIREALEMLGGERAGEEGKAEAGEGGKPEDVSAGDDEEQRDVIFEAA
;
A
#
# COMPACT_ATOMS: atom_id res chain seq x y z
N MET A 1 -32.49 25.02 -4.19
CA MET A 1 -31.43 24.93 -5.23
C MET A 1 -30.15 24.79 -4.43
N ASP A 2 -29.87 23.55 -4.08
CA ASP A 2 -29.08 23.19 -2.92
C ASP A 2 -27.60 23.13 -3.30
N ALA A 3 -26.81 23.96 -2.64
CA ALA A 3 -25.37 24.10 -2.84
C ALA A 3 -24.56 23.14 -1.93
N GLU A 4 -25.07 21.92 -1.70
CA GLU A 4 -24.48 20.96 -0.75
C GLU A 4 -23.91 19.67 -1.38
N ASN A 5 -23.75 19.63 -2.70
CA ASN A 5 -23.13 18.51 -3.41
C ASN A 5 -21.81 18.86 -4.13
N SER A 6 -21.18 19.99 -3.79
CA SER A 6 -19.85 20.28 -4.36
C SER A 6 -18.81 19.36 -3.72
N CYS A 7 -18.29 18.41 -4.50
CA CYS A 7 -17.15 17.58 -4.11
C CYS A 7 -16.01 18.50 -3.60
N PRO A 8 -15.58 18.38 -2.33
CA PRO A 8 -14.62 19.31 -1.70
C PRO A 8 -13.27 19.39 -2.44
N THR A 9 -12.90 18.32 -3.16
CA THR A 9 -11.64 18.23 -3.90
C THR A 9 -11.71 18.84 -5.29
N CYS A 10 -12.89 19.05 -5.88
CA CYS A 10 -13.08 19.65 -7.21
C CYS A 10 -12.53 21.09 -7.35
N ASN A 11 -12.32 21.78 -6.24
CA ASN A 11 -11.84 23.17 -6.21
C ASN A 11 -10.42 23.30 -5.62
N SER A 12 -9.72 22.19 -5.35
CA SER A 12 -8.39 22.21 -4.73
C SER A 12 -7.26 22.13 -5.76
N SER A 13 -6.16 22.85 -5.54
CA SER A 13 -4.97 22.80 -6.38
C SER A 13 -4.25 21.45 -6.39
N LEU A 14 -4.63 20.52 -5.50
CA LEU A 14 -4.15 19.13 -5.47
C LEU A 14 -4.62 18.32 -6.70
N LEU A 15 -5.61 18.81 -7.44
CA LEU A 15 -6.14 18.19 -8.65
C LEU A 15 -5.12 17.91 -9.73
N ALA A 16 -4.05 18.71 -9.87
CA ALA A 16 -3.19 18.65 -11.06
C ALA A 16 -2.49 17.29 -11.26
N GLN A 17 -2.17 16.57 -10.18
CA GLN A 17 -1.58 15.22 -10.25
C GLN A 17 -2.63 14.12 -10.29
N ASP A 18 -3.84 14.39 -9.81
CA ASP A 18 -4.94 13.43 -9.68
C ASP A 18 -6.01 13.54 -10.77
N VAL A 19 -5.83 14.42 -11.77
CA VAL A 19 -6.87 14.74 -12.77
C VAL A 19 -7.52 13.50 -13.38
N PRO A 20 -6.79 12.46 -13.84
CA PRO A 20 -7.42 11.31 -14.50
C PRO A 20 -8.32 10.52 -13.56
N ILE A 21 -7.82 10.15 -12.38
CA ILE A 21 -8.58 9.36 -11.39
C ILE A 21 -9.72 10.18 -10.81
N HIS A 22 -9.49 11.46 -10.53
CA HIS A 22 -10.53 12.34 -10.06
C HIS A 22 -11.66 12.46 -11.09
N THR A 23 -11.34 12.65 -12.37
CA THR A 23 -12.36 12.73 -13.44
C THR A 23 -13.17 11.44 -13.53
N LEU A 24 -12.51 10.30 -13.35
CA LEU A 24 -13.09 8.96 -13.44
C LEU A 24 -14.00 8.64 -12.23
N LEU A 25 -13.55 8.96 -11.01
CA LEU A 25 -14.20 8.54 -9.77
C LEU A 25 -15.12 9.60 -9.15
N CYS A 26 -14.84 10.89 -9.34
CA CYS A 26 -15.64 11.95 -8.71
C CYS A 26 -17.16 11.81 -8.97
N PRO A 27 -17.62 11.52 -10.20
CA PRO A 27 -19.05 11.30 -10.44
C PRO A 27 -19.59 10.14 -9.60
N GLN A 28 -18.84 9.04 -9.49
CA GLN A 28 -19.26 7.86 -8.75
C GLN A 28 -19.40 8.14 -7.26
N PHE A 29 -18.42 8.81 -6.66
CA PHE A 29 -18.48 9.24 -5.25
C PHE A 29 -19.68 10.16 -4.98
N THR A 30 -20.04 11.04 -5.92
CA THR A 30 -21.21 11.93 -5.78
C THR A 30 -22.55 11.22 -5.98
N SER A 31 -22.56 10.08 -6.68
CA SER A 31 -23.77 9.28 -6.96
C SER A 31 -23.95 8.07 -6.04
N LEU A 32 -23.11 7.93 -5.01
CA LEU A 32 -23.17 6.80 -4.10
C LEU A 32 -24.52 6.72 -3.38
N PRO A 33 -25.06 5.50 -3.18
CA PRO A 33 -26.20 5.33 -2.30
C PRO A 33 -25.83 5.76 -0.87
N PRO A 34 -26.82 6.17 -0.05
CA PRO A 34 -26.59 6.50 1.34
C PRO A 34 -25.89 5.35 2.07
N LYS A 35 -25.03 5.70 3.02
CA LYS A 35 -24.31 4.76 3.87
C LYS A 35 -25.30 3.78 4.54
N PRO A 36 -25.15 2.45 4.35
CA PRO A 36 -26.13 1.47 4.83
C PRO A 36 -26.30 1.44 6.35
N GLY A 37 -25.27 1.84 7.11
CA GLY A 37 -25.31 1.90 8.56
C GLY A 37 -23.98 2.35 9.18
N PRO A 38 -23.90 2.46 10.52
CA PRO A 38 -22.69 2.89 11.21
C PRO A 38 -21.54 1.86 11.10
N SER A 39 -21.86 0.58 10.98
CA SER A 39 -20.91 -0.53 10.81
C SER A 39 -20.60 -0.78 9.33
N SER A 40 -20.39 0.28 8.57
CA SER A 40 -19.97 0.19 7.18
C SER A 40 -18.92 1.24 6.90
N ILE A 41 -18.04 0.97 5.95
CA ILE A 41 -17.05 1.92 5.45
C ILE A 41 -17.02 1.90 3.94
N LEU A 42 -16.64 3.01 3.34
CA LEU A 42 -16.45 3.10 1.91
C LEU A 42 -15.08 2.55 1.53
N GLY A 43 -15.05 1.48 0.75
CA GLY A 43 -13.86 0.95 0.08
C GLY A 43 -13.86 1.26 -1.41
N LEU A 44 -12.78 0.87 -2.09
CA LEU A 44 -12.65 0.98 -3.55
C LEU A 44 -12.42 -0.41 -4.17
N LEU A 45 -13.39 -0.87 -4.96
CA LEU A 45 -13.36 -2.17 -5.62
C LEU A 45 -12.84 -2.04 -7.05
N PHE A 46 -11.92 -2.91 -7.43
CA PHE A 46 -11.42 -3.07 -8.78
C PHE A 46 -11.97 -4.40 -9.32
N PRO A 47 -13.11 -4.40 -10.04
CA PRO A 47 -13.67 -5.62 -10.59
C PRO A 47 -12.72 -6.24 -11.62
N HIS A 48 -12.66 -7.56 -11.65
CA HIS A 48 -11.70 -8.28 -12.50
C HIS A 48 -12.26 -8.62 -13.88
N ASP A 49 -13.57 -8.75 -13.98
CA ASP A 49 -14.32 -9.22 -15.15
C ASP A 49 -14.73 -8.09 -16.11
N VAL A 50 -14.71 -6.85 -15.64
CA VAL A 50 -15.10 -5.67 -16.42
C VAL A 50 -13.92 -4.70 -16.49
N ALA A 51 -13.43 -4.45 -17.70
CA ALA A 51 -12.52 -3.33 -17.95
C ALA A 51 -13.26 -2.02 -17.70
N GLY A 52 -12.67 -1.11 -16.93
CA GLY A 52 -13.30 0.16 -16.67
C GLY A 52 -12.82 0.86 -15.42
N THR A 53 -13.77 1.39 -14.67
CA THR A 53 -13.54 2.30 -13.55
C THR A 53 -13.66 1.55 -12.22
N PRO A 54 -12.74 1.77 -11.26
CA PRO A 54 -12.91 1.28 -9.90
C PRO A 54 -14.22 1.78 -9.28
N ILE A 55 -14.86 0.94 -8.47
CA ILE A 55 -16.22 1.16 -7.97
C ILE A 55 -16.15 1.44 -6.46
N PRO A 56 -16.48 2.66 -6.00
CA PRO A 56 -16.65 2.93 -4.59
C PRO A 56 -17.77 2.05 -4.02
N THR A 57 -17.48 1.26 -2.97
CA THR A 57 -18.37 0.20 -2.48
C THR A 57 -18.47 0.24 -0.96
N TRP A 58 -19.68 0.16 -0.42
CA TRP A 58 -19.89 0.04 1.02
C TRP A 58 -19.55 -1.36 1.51
N ILE A 59 -18.58 -1.46 2.42
CA ILE A 59 -18.11 -2.70 3.02
C ILE A 59 -18.58 -2.76 4.47
N LYS A 60 -19.12 -3.91 4.88
CA LYS A 60 -19.60 -4.11 6.23
C LYS A 60 -18.42 -4.38 7.17
N LEU A 61 -18.48 -3.75 8.34
CA LEU A 61 -17.57 -4.01 9.45
C LEU A 61 -18.26 -4.89 10.50
N THR A 62 -17.49 -5.79 11.07
CA THR A 62 -17.81 -6.47 12.32
C THR A 62 -16.88 -5.95 13.40
N SER A 63 -17.30 -6.07 14.65
CA SER A 63 -16.45 -5.72 15.79
C SER A 63 -16.54 -6.82 16.83
N SER A 64 -15.39 -7.21 17.35
CA SER A 64 -15.26 -8.11 18.49
C SER A 64 -14.55 -7.36 19.60
N THR A 65 -15.01 -7.53 20.83
CA THR A 65 -14.30 -7.00 22.01
C THR A 65 -13.71 -8.18 22.72
N ASP A 66 -12.40 -8.13 22.96
CA ASP A 66 -11.70 -9.11 23.76
C ASP A 66 -12.03 -8.86 25.24
N ASP A 67 -12.59 -9.87 25.91
CA ASP A 67 -13.10 -9.73 27.28
C ASP A 67 -11.98 -9.51 28.32
N GLU A 68 -10.75 -9.97 28.04
CA GLU A 68 -9.61 -9.85 28.96
C GLU A 68 -8.97 -8.46 28.89
N THR A 69 -8.76 -7.97 27.67
CA THR A 69 -8.09 -6.70 27.40
C THR A 69 -9.05 -5.53 27.25
N SER A 70 -10.35 -5.79 27.08
CA SER A 70 -11.38 -4.80 26.72
C SER A 70 -11.08 -4.04 25.43
N ILE A 71 -10.21 -4.58 24.56
CA ILE A 71 -9.87 -3.98 23.26
C ILE A 71 -10.91 -4.41 22.24
N THR A 72 -11.49 -3.43 21.54
CA THR A 72 -12.39 -3.70 20.41
C THR A 72 -11.60 -3.75 19.11
N PHE A 73 -11.64 -4.88 18.44
CA PHE A 73 -11.09 -5.08 17.10
C PHE A 73 -12.18 -4.91 16.06
N GLN A 74 -11.86 -4.24 14.96
CA GLN A 74 -12.71 -4.20 13.78
C GLN A 74 -12.23 -5.24 12.77
N SER A 75 -13.17 -5.90 12.11
CA SER A 75 -12.88 -6.81 11.00
C SER A 75 -13.79 -6.49 9.83
N VAL A 76 -13.29 -6.76 8.63
CA VAL A 76 -13.98 -6.44 7.38
C VAL A 76 -14.68 -7.69 6.85
N ASP A 77 -15.95 -7.56 6.48
CA ASP A 77 -16.65 -8.61 5.76
C ASP A 77 -16.28 -8.55 4.27
N THR A 78 -15.26 -9.32 3.91
CA THR A 78 -14.73 -9.41 2.55
C THR A 78 -15.42 -10.49 1.72
N SER A 79 -16.32 -11.28 2.33
CA SER A 79 -17.00 -12.40 1.67
C SER A 79 -17.81 -12.04 0.41
N PRO A 80 -18.39 -10.83 0.26
CA PRO A 80 -19.05 -10.44 -0.98
C PRO A 80 -18.09 -10.24 -2.16
N VAL A 81 -16.81 -9.97 -1.89
CA VAL A 81 -15.76 -9.76 -2.90
C VAL A 81 -14.94 -11.03 -3.10
N PHE A 82 -14.62 -11.72 -2.00
CA PHE A 82 -13.82 -12.93 -1.96
C PHE A 82 -14.65 -14.06 -1.32
N PRO A 83 -15.49 -14.75 -2.10
CA PRO A 83 -16.33 -15.81 -1.56
C PRO A 83 -15.46 -16.96 -1.04
N SER A 84 -15.95 -17.69 -0.04
CA SER A 84 -15.20 -18.80 0.60
C SER A 84 -14.87 -19.97 -0.36
N SER A 85 -15.45 -19.99 -1.56
CA SER A 85 -15.11 -20.93 -2.63
C SER A 85 -13.83 -20.56 -3.39
N SER A 86 -13.38 -19.30 -3.26
CA SER A 86 -12.13 -18.82 -3.84
C SER A 86 -10.95 -19.14 -2.92
N PRO A 87 -9.70 -19.10 -3.45
CA PRO A 87 -8.51 -19.10 -2.60
C PRO A 87 -8.60 -18.01 -1.53
N ALA A 88 -7.98 -18.26 -0.37
CA ALA A 88 -7.90 -17.25 0.68
C ALA A 88 -7.21 -15.99 0.14
N PRO A 89 -7.80 -14.80 0.31
CA PRO A 89 -7.19 -13.56 -0.17
C PRO A 89 -5.92 -13.24 0.61
N GLU A 90 -4.99 -12.57 -0.08
CA GLU A 90 -3.80 -11.96 0.51
C GLU A 90 -4.09 -10.49 0.84
N VAL A 91 -3.42 -9.99 1.87
CA VAL A 91 -3.56 -8.60 2.32
C VAL A 91 -2.20 -7.91 2.30
N LEU A 92 -2.13 -6.80 1.57
CA LEU A 92 -0.95 -5.94 1.46
C LEU A 92 -1.22 -4.61 2.15
N TYR A 93 -0.19 -4.05 2.76
CA TYR A 93 -0.28 -2.77 3.46
C TYR A 93 0.72 -1.77 2.88
N THR A 94 0.30 -0.50 2.76
CA THR A 94 1.23 0.60 2.47
C THR A 94 0.85 1.87 3.21
N GLU A 95 1.85 2.60 3.68
CA GLU A 95 1.73 3.94 4.24
C GLU A 95 2.48 5.00 3.40
N ARG A 96 3.03 4.57 2.26
CA ARG A 96 3.87 5.41 1.39
C ARG A 96 3.43 5.27 -0.07
N ASN A 97 3.18 6.41 -0.70
CA ASN A 97 3.07 6.50 -2.14
C ASN A 97 4.46 6.74 -2.72
N THR A 98 5.05 5.67 -3.26
CA THR A 98 6.38 5.64 -3.86
C THR A 98 6.44 6.42 -5.17
N VAL A 99 5.38 6.42 -5.97
CA VAL A 99 5.25 7.19 -7.23
C VAL A 99 5.33 8.70 -6.97
N ARG A 100 4.67 9.16 -5.90
CA ARG A 100 4.65 10.58 -5.50
C ARG A 100 5.72 10.96 -4.48
N ASN A 101 6.52 9.98 -4.05
CA ASN A 101 7.55 10.13 -3.02
C ASN A 101 7.04 10.81 -1.73
N ARG A 102 5.85 10.42 -1.27
CA ARG A 102 5.21 10.97 -0.06
C ARG A 102 4.56 9.89 0.77
N ASP A 103 4.27 10.24 2.01
CA ASP A 103 3.41 9.47 2.89
C ASP A 103 1.95 9.56 2.42
N THR A 104 1.24 8.43 2.42
CA THR A 104 -0.21 8.40 2.15
C THR A 104 -0.97 9.02 3.31
N ARG A 105 -2.13 9.62 3.06
CA ARG A 105 -2.94 10.18 4.15
C ARG A 105 -3.44 9.10 5.14
N SER A 106 -3.75 7.93 4.62
CA SER A 106 -4.27 6.77 5.35
C SER A 106 -3.32 5.59 5.16
N MET A 107 -3.24 4.68 6.12
CA MET A 107 -2.67 3.36 5.84
C MET A 107 -3.64 2.65 4.88
N LEU A 108 -3.13 2.19 3.74
CA LEU A 108 -3.92 1.49 2.75
C LEU A 108 -3.80 -0.01 2.98
N GLU A 109 -4.94 -0.68 2.99
CA GLU A 109 -5.05 -2.13 3.09
C GLU A 109 -5.64 -2.66 1.79
N ILE A 110 -4.87 -3.48 1.08
CA ILE A 110 -5.19 -3.97 -0.27
C ILE A 110 -5.39 -5.48 -0.22
N TRP A 111 -6.61 -5.91 -0.48
CA TRP A 111 -7.00 -7.32 -0.56
C TRP A 111 -6.97 -7.77 -2.01
N THR A 112 -6.34 -8.91 -2.28
CA THR A 112 -6.27 -9.52 -3.62
C THR A 112 -6.30 -11.04 -3.51
N LEU A 113 -6.56 -11.74 -4.62
CA LEU A 113 -6.26 -13.17 -4.67
C LEU A 113 -4.76 -13.40 -4.87
N PRO A 114 -4.22 -14.52 -4.37
CA PRO A 114 -2.84 -14.90 -4.66
C PRO A 114 -2.65 -15.10 -6.17
N PRO A 115 -1.43 -14.93 -6.69
CA PRO A 115 -1.11 -15.30 -8.06
C PRO A 115 -1.43 -16.79 -8.28
N SER A 116 -2.04 -17.11 -9.42
CA SER A 116 -2.32 -18.51 -9.75
C SER A 116 -1.02 -19.29 -9.85
N SER A 117 -0.97 -20.49 -9.27
CA SER A 117 0.18 -21.37 -9.41
C SER A 117 0.50 -21.58 -10.90
N PRO A 118 1.78 -21.57 -11.29
CA PRO A 118 2.16 -21.84 -12.67
C PRO A 118 1.67 -23.25 -13.06
N GLY A 119 0.75 -23.32 -14.02
CA GLY A 119 0.17 -24.57 -14.55
C GLY A 119 -1.31 -24.82 -14.24
N THR A 120 -1.96 -23.98 -13.43
CA THR A 120 -3.44 -23.87 -13.42
C THR A 120 -3.89 -22.87 -14.48
N ASP A 121 -5.06 -23.09 -15.11
CA ASP A 121 -5.70 -22.11 -16.00
C ASP A 121 -5.58 -20.73 -15.36
N GLU A 122 -4.80 -19.83 -15.98
CA GLU A 122 -4.44 -18.53 -15.39
C GLU A 122 -5.73 -17.84 -14.95
N ALA A 123 -5.88 -17.57 -13.65
CA ALA A 123 -7.01 -16.75 -13.21
C ALA A 123 -6.95 -15.45 -14.02
N PRO A 124 -8.09 -14.99 -14.57
CA PRO A 124 -8.09 -13.81 -15.41
C PRO A 124 -7.49 -12.64 -14.63
N GLY A 125 -6.51 -11.98 -15.25
CA GLY A 125 -5.93 -10.77 -14.70
C GLY A 125 -7.00 -9.71 -14.47
N ASN A 126 -6.76 -8.80 -13.52
CA ASN A 126 -7.72 -7.77 -13.19
C ASN A 126 -7.86 -6.75 -14.33
N ALA A 127 -8.96 -6.84 -15.09
CA ALA A 127 -9.20 -6.00 -16.25
C ALA A 127 -9.30 -4.50 -15.91
N THR A 128 -9.79 -4.14 -14.71
CA THR A 128 -9.82 -2.75 -14.25
C THR A 128 -8.41 -2.20 -14.06
N VAL A 129 -7.54 -2.94 -13.36
CA VAL A 129 -6.15 -2.50 -13.15
C VAL A 129 -5.39 -2.43 -14.47
N ALA A 130 -5.59 -3.41 -15.36
CA ALA A 130 -5.00 -3.38 -16.70
C ALA A 130 -5.43 -2.15 -17.52
N ALA A 131 -6.71 -1.76 -17.46
CA ALA A 131 -7.20 -0.55 -18.11
C ALA A 131 -6.57 0.73 -17.53
N LEU A 132 -6.32 0.78 -16.22
CA LEU A 132 -5.62 1.91 -15.58
C LEU A 132 -4.13 1.96 -15.91
N ALA A 133 -3.54 0.82 -16.29
CA ALA A 133 -2.17 0.71 -16.75
C ALA A 133 -2.02 1.08 -18.25
N GLU A 134 -3.11 1.21 -19.00
CA GLU A 134 -3.05 1.48 -20.44
C GLU A 134 -2.25 2.76 -20.74
N GLY A 135 -1.24 2.65 -21.59
CA GLY A 135 -0.35 3.76 -21.94
C GLY A 135 0.74 4.05 -20.91
N LYS A 136 0.88 3.24 -19.85
CA LYS A 136 2.05 3.28 -18.96
C LYS A 136 3.12 2.29 -19.43
N ASP A 137 4.37 2.73 -19.39
CA ASP A 137 5.51 1.90 -19.77
C ASP A 137 5.95 0.98 -18.62
N GLY A 138 6.38 -0.23 -18.99
CA GLY A 138 7.01 -1.19 -18.08
C GLY A 138 6.08 -2.32 -17.60
N PRO A 139 6.67 -3.42 -17.09
CA PRO A 139 5.90 -4.50 -16.50
C PRO A 139 5.29 -4.02 -15.17
N PHE A 140 4.00 -4.31 -14.99
CA PHE A 140 3.29 -4.12 -13.72
C PHE A 140 2.90 -5.49 -13.15
N HIS A 141 2.67 -5.54 -11.84
CA HIS A 141 2.25 -6.77 -11.17
C HIS A 141 0.95 -7.32 -11.76
N ALA A 142 0.91 -8.64 -12.00
CA ALA A 142 -0.24 -9.32 -12.59
C ALA A 142 -1.30 -9.61 -11.51
N TRP A 143 -2.08 -8.59 -11.16
CA TRP A 143 -3.18 -8.71 -10.20
C TRP A 143 -4.22 -9.74 -10.67
N THR A 144 -4.52 -10.73 -9.84
CA THR A 144 -5.49 -11.80 -10.13
C THR A 144 -6.80 -11.57 -9.40
N GLY A 145 -7.92 -11.78 -10.10
CA GLY A 145 -9.25 -11.63 -9.50
C GLY A 145 -9.54 -10.21 -9.01
N PRO A 146 -10.59 -10.03 -8.19
CA PRO A 146 -10.97 -8.69 -7.72
C PRO A 146 -9.92 -8.16 -6.74
N VAL A 147 -9.73 -6.84 -6.75
CA VAL A 147 -8.89 -6.16 -5.76
C VAL A 147 -9.78 -5.21 -4.95
N LEU A 148 -9.67 -5.23 -3.63
CA LEU A 148 -10.40 -4.34 -2.73
C LEU A 148 -9.41 -3.51 -1.92
N ALA A 149 -9.51 -2.19 -2.02
CA ALA A 149 -8.70 -1.26 -1.26
C ALA A 149 -9.52 -0.56 -0.17
N LEU A 150 -8.96 -0.51 1.04
CA LEU A 150 -9.55 0.11 2.22
C LEU A 150 -8.58 1.14 2.81
N ALA A 151 -9.11 2.09 3.55
CA ALA A 151 -8.33 3.12 4.25
C ALA A 151 -8.45 2.94 5.77
N MET A 152 -7.31 2.90 6.45
CA MET A 152 -7.19 2.82 7.90
C MET A 152 -6.50 4.07 8.45
N THR A 153 -6.87 4.46 9.66
CA THR A 153 -6.09 5.43 10.43
C THR A 153 -4.74 4.83 10.79
N ARG A 154 -3.67 5.60 10.60
CA ARG A 154 -2.33 5.21 11.06
C ARG A 154 -2.38 4.92 12.56
N ALA A 155 -1.81 3.81 12.98
CA ALA A 155 -1.60 3.56 14.40
C ALA A 155 -0.56 4.56 14.91
N THR A 156 -0.98 5.57 15.69
CA THR A 156 -0.09 6.65 16.13
C THR A 156 0.66 6.35 17.43
N GLY A 157 0.73 5.08 17.89
CA GLY A 157 1.28 4.80 19.21
C GLY A 157 1.67 3.34 19.49
N PHE A 158 2.36 3.16 20.62
CA PHE A 158 2.88 1.89 21.12
C PHE A 158 1.79 0.80 21.22
N MET A 159 1.97 -0.26 20.42
CA MET A 159 1.50 -1.65 20.57
C MET A 159 0.00 -1.99 20.73
N VAL A 160 -0.95 -1.05 20.80
CA VAL A 160 -2.33 -1.44 21.17
C VAL A 160 -3.45 -0.69 20.43
N ASP A 161 -3.18 0.13 19.41
CA ASP A 161 -4.27 0.74 18.63
C ASP A 161 -4.55 -0.08 17.37
N PRO A 162 -5.56 -0.97 17.37
CA PRO A 162 -5.99 -1.65 16.15
C PRO A 162 -6.58 -0.57 15.24
N GLY A 163 -5.78 -0.09 14.28
CA GLY A 163 -6.13 1.05 13.44
C GLY A 163 -7.59 1.02 12.99
N SER A 164 -8.29 2.14 13.14
CA SER A 164 -9.71 2.24 12.79
C SER A 164 -9.91 2.40 11.28
N TYR A 165 -10.92 1.75 10.72
CA TYR A 165 -11.29 1.95 9.33
C TYR A 165 -11.97 3.30 9.13
N ARG A 166 -11.73 3.90 7.97
CA ARG A 166 -12.40 5.12 7.51
C ARG A 166 -12.81 5.01 6.06
N ASP A 167 -13.71 5.89 5.64
CA ASP A 167 -14.15 5.98 4.25
C ASP A 167 -12.96 6.41 3.36
N VAL A 168 -12.72 5.64 2.30
CA VAL A 168 -11.76 5.97 1.22
C VAL A 168 -12.19 7.26 0.55
N GLY A 169 -11.28 8.23 0.43
CA GLY A 169 -11.49 9.46 -0.35
C GLY A 169 -10.86 9.40 -1.74
N LEU A 170 -11.03 10.48 -2.52
CA LEU A 170 -10.40 10.62 -3.83
C LEU A 170 -8.87 10.67 -3.76
N GLU A 171 -8.32 11.25 -2.70
CA GLU A 171 -6.87 11.24 -2.45
C GLU A 171 -6.36 9.82 -2.20
N ASP A 172 -7.04 9.06 -1.33
CA ASP A 172 -6.70 7.67 -1.05
C ASP A 172 -6.83 6.82 -2.32
N ALA A 173 -7.84 7.07 -3.16
CA ALA A 173 -8.00 6.39 -4.45
C ALA A 173 -6.83 6.64 -5.42
N GLY A 174 -6.29 7.86 -5.43
CA GLY A 174 -5.08 8.18 -6.19
C GLY A 174 -3.87 7.38 -5.70
N ASP A 175 -3.68 7.33 -4.39
CA ASP A 175 -2.60 6.56 -3.76
C ASP A 175 -2.74 5.05 -4.00
N VAL A 176 -3.97 4.50 -3.97
CA VAL A 176 -4.25 3.10 -4.29
C VAL A 176 -3.86 2.78 -5.72
N VAL A 177 -4.26 3.59 -6.70
CA VAL A 177 -3.93 3.29 -8.11
C VAL A 177 -2.44 3.41 -8.37
N ASP A 178 -1.77 4.40 -7.77
CA ASP A 178 -0.31 4.50 -7.85
C ASP A 178 0.36 3.25 -7.25
N PHE A 179 -0.11 2.77 -6.11
CA PHE A 179 0.36 1.53 -5.50
C PHE A 179 0.17 0.34 -6.44
N LEU A 180 -1.04 0.13 -6.99
CA LEU A 180 -1.32 -1.01 -7.85
C LEU A 180 -0.46 -1.04 -9.12
N LEU A 181 -0.08 0.13 -9.63
CA LEU A 181 0.70 0.27 -10.87
C LEU A 181 2.21 0.31 -10.64
N ASP A 182 2.67 0.52 -9.41
CA ASP A 182 4.08 0.54 -9.02
C ASP A 182 4.50 -0.69 -8.19
N TYR A 183 3.54 -1.48 -7.70
CA TYR A 183 3.80 -2.68 -6.91
C TYR A 183 4.71 -3.65 -7.68
N GLU A 184 5.80 -4.05 -7.02
CA GLU A 184 6.86 -4.91 -7.59
C GLU A 184 7.43 -4.44 -8.93
N ASN A 185 7.30 -3.16 -9.27
CA ASN A 185 7.83 -2.64 -10.53
C ASN A 185 9.38 -2.63 -10.51
N PRO A 186 10.06 -3.43 -11.35
CA PRO A 186 11.53 -3.52 -11.34
C PRO A 186 12.20 -2.19 -11.76
N GLU A 187 11.50 -1.38 -12.55
CA GLU A 187 11.96 -0.06 -12.98
C GLU A 187 12.02 0.94 -11.82
N HIS A 188 11.23 0.71 -10.77
CA HIS A 188 11.28 1.51 -9.55
C HIS A 188 12.65 1.38 -8.87
N GLY A 189 13.09 0.13 -8.67
CA GLY A 189 14.41 -0.16 -8.09
C GLY A 189 15.57 0.34 -8.96
N ARG A 190 15.40 0.40 -10.29
CA ARG A 190 16.38 1.05 -11.17
C ARG A 190 16.42 2.56 -10.96
N ARG A 191 15.27 3.24 -10.96
CA ARG A 191 15.16 4.69 -10.74
C ARG A 191 15.73 5.14 -9.39
N ILE A 192 15.49 4.38 -8.32
CA ILE A 192 16.11 4.66 -7.00
C ILE A 192 17.63 4.55 -7.07
N ARG A 193 18.16 3.47 -7.66
CA ARG A 193 19.62 3.29 -7.79
C ARG A 193 20.27 4.42 -8.60
N GLU A 194 19.69 4.75 -9.75
CA GLU A 194 20.16 5.86 -10.60
C GLU A 194 20.13 7.20 -9.83
N ALA A 195 19.07 7.47 -9.07
CA ALA A 195 18.97 8.69 -8.25
C ALA A 195 20.02 8.73 -7.13
N LEU A 196 20.28 7.60 -6.47
CA LEU A 196 21.32 7.49 -5.43
C LEU A 196 22.74 7.66 -6.01
N GLU A 197 22.99 7.13 -7.21
CA GLU A 197 24.27 7.29 -7.91
C GLU A 197 24.53 8.76 -8.30
N MET A 198 23.50 9.49 -8.76
CA MET A 198 23.62 10.93 -9.03
C MET A 198 23.92 11.75 -7.77
N LEU A 199 23.34 11.37 -6.62
CA LEU A 199 23.60 12.05 -5.33
C LEU A 199 24.98 11.67 -4.73
N GLY A 200 25.49 10.47 -5.02
CA GLY A 200 26.81 10.00 -4.58
C GLY A 200 27.99 10.55 -5.40
N GLY A 201 27.73 11.05 -6.61
CA GLY A 201 28.76 11.52 -7.56
C GLY A 201 29.36 12.90 -7.24
N GLU A 202 28.76 13.71 -6.38
CA GLU A 202 29.22 15.09 -6.11
C GLU A 202 30.31 15.20 -5.01
N ARG A 203 30.81 14.10 -4.45
CA ARG A 203 31.82 14.12 -3.36
C ARG A 203 33.24 13.72 -3.77
N ALA A 204 33.50 13.39 -5.02
CA ALA A 204 34.84 13.02 -5.50
C ALA A 204 35.45 14.16 -6.34
N GLY A 205 35.66 15.33 -5.73
CA GLY A 205 36.07 16.50 -6.50
C GLY A 205 36.80 17.61 -5.78
N GLU A 206 37.22 17.47 -4.52
CA GLU A 206 38.17 18.41 -3.93
C GLU A 206 38.77 17.86 -2.63
N GLU A 207 39.82 17.05 -2.73
CA GLU A 207 40.79 16.96 -1.64
C GLU A 207 42.18 16.63 -2.18
N GLY A 208 42.97 17.71 -2.33
CA GLY A 208 44.22 17.82 -1.60
C GLY A 208 45.25 16.71 -1.83
N LYS A 209 46.05 16.91 -2.86
CA LYS A 209 47.41 16.38 -3.00
C LYS A 209 48.19 16.60 -1.68
N ALA A 210 48.40 15.54 -0.90
CA ALA A 210 49.35 15.53 0.20
C ALA A 210 50.18 14.24 0.17
N GLU A 211 51.46 14.42 0.44
CA GLU A 211 52.59 13.61 0.05
C GLU A 211 52.69 12.22 0.68
N ALA A 212 53.46 11.39 -0.02
CA ALA A 212 53.94 10.08 0.41
C ALA A 212 54.72 10.15 1.73
N GLY A 213 54.44 9.20 2.62
CA GLY A 213 55.27 8.87 3.78
C GLY A 213 55.20 7.36 4.05
N GLU A 214 56.31 6.68 3.76
CA GLU A 214 56.56 5.27 4.05
C GLU A 214 56.46 4.93 5.56
N GLY A 215 56.00 3.71 5.86
CA GLY A 215 56.55 2.91 6.95
C GLY A 215 55.55 2.31 7.94
N GLY A 216 55.52 0.98 8.01
CA GLY A 216 55.06 0.25 9.21
C GLY A 216 54.07 -0.89 8.96
N LYS A 217 54.59 -2.12 8.82
CA LYS A 217 53.87 -3.40 8.94
C LYS A 217 53.80 -3.81 10.44
N PRO A 218 53.08 -4.87 10.84
CA PRO A 218 52.09 -4.83 11.92
C PRO A 218 52.57 -5.51 13.21
N GLU A 219 51.98 -5.18 14.35
CA GLU A 219 52.07 -6.02 15.55
C GLU A 219 50.73 -6.69 15.83
N ASP A 220 50.79 -8.02 15.82
CA ASP A 220 49.89 -8.96 16.47
C ASP A 220 49.71 -8.58 17.95
N VAL A 221 48.46 -8.49 18.41
CA VAL A 221 48.15 -8.75 19.82
C VAL A 221 46.91 -9.63 19.90
N SER A 222 47.11 -10.72 20.63
CA SER A 222 46.27 -11.88 20.86
C SER A 222 45.00 -11.61 21.66
N ALA A 223 44.01 -12.46 21.38
CA ALA A 223 43.14 -13.21 22.30
C ALA A 223 42.87 -12.65 23.71
N GLY A 224 41.58 -12.43 23.97
CA GLY A 224 40.98 -12.43 25.29
C GLY A 224 39.56 -12.95 25.18
N ASP A 225 39.38 -14.21 25.57
CA ASP A 225 38.10 -14.84 25.83
C ASP A 225 37.30 -14.04 26.87
N ASP A 226 35.98 -13.96 26.71
CA ASP A 226 35.06 -14.00 27.85
C ASP A 226 33.70 -14.54 27.39
N GLU A 227 33.41 -15.74 27.88
CA GLU A 227 32.07 -16.34 27.99
C GLU A 227 31.15 -15.39 28.78
N GLU A 228 29.92 -15.16 28.32
CA GLU A 228 28.79 -15.35 29.24
C GLU A 228 27.51 -15.76 28.50
N GLN A 229 26.99 -16.88 28.95
CA GLN A 229 25.76 -17.55 28.58
C GLN A 229 24.53 -16.65 28.82
N ARG A 230 23.49 -16.84 28.00
CA ARG A 230 22.12 -17.07 28.51
C ARG A 230 21.21 -17.58 27.40
N ASP A 231 21.02 -18.90 27.43
CA ASP A 231 19.84 -19.56 26.90
C ASP A 231 18.58 -19.02 27.62
N VAL A 232 17.58 -18.62 26.86
CA VAL A 232 16.20 -18.63 27.33
C VAL A 232 15.37 -19.42 26.33
N ILE A 233 15.13 -20.66 26.74
CA ILE A 233 14.13 -21.58 26.21
C ILE A 233 12.74 -20.96 26.44
N PHE A 234 11.91 -20.92 25.41
CA PHE A 234 10.46 -20.90 25.56
C PHE A 234 9.87 -21.97 24.64
N GLU A 235 9.47 -23.08 25.25
CA GLU A 235 8.51 -24.03 24.70
C GLU A 235 7.25 -24.03 25.57
N ALA A 236 6.13 -24.21 24.86
CA ALA A 236 4.83 -24.75 25.26
C ALA A 236 3.88 -23.88 26.11
N ALA A 237 2.76 -23.49 25.49
CA ALA A 237 1.51 -24.26 25.58
C ALA A 237 0.63 -24.01 24.34
#